data_AF-A0A356NLM3-F1
#
_entry.id   AF-A0A356NLM3-F1
#
_cell.length_a   1.000
_cell.length_b   1.000
_cell.length_c   1.000
_cell.angle_alpha   90.00
_cell.angle_beta   90.00
_cell.angle_gamma   90.00
#
_symmetry.space_group_name_H-M   'P 1'
#
loop_
_entity.id
_entity.type
_entity.pdbx_description
1 polymer ?
#
loop_
_entity_poly.entity_id
_entity_poly.type
_entity_poly.pdbx_seq_one_letter_code
_entity_poly.pdbx_strand_id
1 'polypeptide(L)'
;QPFKNKNFFVTPAGETLPSKLENILAAQALFPVTSATEMAGQMGENTIANFAAEKDFTSIWNALAERLRSIPAYVSLFEAAFPKIKNGSNELTFADAANAIAAFESQAFRFDNSPFDAFLRGDDDAMTVDEKMGMSLFYGEAKCASCHSGPFLTDHQFHATAMPQIGPGKNHGTSGREDFGRGAITEDAADNYKFRTPSLRNVALTGPWGHDGAFSDLKEIVIHQLNPFDALAYYDRTQPVLTGRSDLDAIDWIAMDDAVAVDQLADACQIEPVNLEPDEIDQLVSFLYALTDLRALDMTDIIPSSVPSGLPVAD
;
A
#
# COMPACT_ATOMS: atom_id res chain seq x y z
N GLN A 1 -8.03 15.21 -18.28
CA GLN A 1 -7.36 14.53 -17.15
C GLN A 1 -5.95 14.15 -17.62
N PRO A 2 -4.90 14.81 -17.10
CA PRO A 2 -3.52 14.74 -17.61
C PRO A 2 -2.87 13.35 -17.50
N PHE A 3 -3.55 12.39 -16.89
CA PHE A 3 -3.02 11.06 -16.56
C PHE A 3 -3.59 9.91 -17.43
N LYS A 4 -4.53 10.18 -18.34
CA LYS A 4 -5.26 9.12 -19.06
C LYS A 4 -4.52 8.65 -20.32
N ASN A 5 -3.97 7.43 -20.32
CA ASN A 5 -3.31 6.83 -21.48
C ASN A 5 -4.28 5.93 -22.31
N LYS A 6 -3.88 5.58 -23.54
CA LYS A 6 -4.51 4.62 -24.47
C LYS A 6 -4.71 3.21 -23.88
N ASN A 7 -4.08 2.88 -22.74
CA ASN A 7 -4.14 1.58 -22.06
C ASN A 7 -4.99 1.57 -20.77
N PHE A 8 -5.98 2.45 -20.63
CA PHE A 8 -6.95 2.49 -19.52
C PHE A 8 -6.42 2.82 -18.11
N PHE A 9 -5.11 2.96 -17.90
CA PHE A 9 -4.53 3.39 -16.61
C PHE A 9 -4.41 4.90 -16.50
N VAL A 10 -4.62 5.39 -15.27
CA VAL A 10 -4.41 6.77 -14.85
C VAL A 10 -3.16 6.78 -13.98
N THR A 11 -2.05 7.32 -14.50
CA THR A 11 -0.74 7.27 -13.82
C THR A 11 0.01 8.60 -13.91
N PRO A 12 0.96 8.88 -13.00
CA PRO A 12 1.79 10.10 -13.06
C PRO A 12 2.54 10.28 -14.37
N ALA A 13 2.82 9.19 -15.10
CA ALA A 13 3.51 9.22 -16.39
C ALA A 13 2.63 9.70 -17.57
N GLY A 14 1.29 9.73 -17.41
CA GLY A 14 0.38 10.15 -18.47
C GLY A 14 0.62 9.43 -19.80
N GLU A 15 0.85 10.18 -20.87
CA GLU A 15 1.12 9.64 -22.21
C GLU A 15 2.48 8.93 -22.34
N THR A 16 3.42 9.18 -21.42
CA THR A 16 4.73 8.52 -21.42
C THR A 16 4.68 7.10 -20.86
N LEU A 17 3.58 6.70 -20.21
CA LEU A 17 3.41 5.34 -19.70
C LEU A 17 3.60 4.31 -20.83
N PRO A 18 4.44 3.28 -20.65
CA PRO A 18 4.76 2.32 -21.70
C PRO A 18 3.52 1.58 -22.19
N SER A 19 3.54 1.24 -23.48
CA SER A 19 2.56 0.31 -24.04
C SER A 19 2.82 -1.13 -23.56
N LYS A 20 1.81 -2.01 -23.65
CA LYS A 20 1.92 -3.46 -23.38
C LYS A 20 2.10 -3.84 -21.89
N LEU A 21 1.57 -3.03 -20.99
CA LEU A 21 1.36 -3.44 -19.59
C LEU A 21 0.14 -4.37 -19.52
N GLU A 22 0.27 -5.49 -18.82
CA GLU A 22 -0.74 -6.53 -18.79
C GLU A 22 -1.86 -6.25 -17.79
N ASN A 23 -1.55 -5.57 -16.68
CA ASN A 23 -2.50 -5.26 -15.60
C ASN A 23 -2.02 -4.07 -14.74
N ILE A 24 -2.80 -3.72 -13.71
CA ILE A 24 -2.51 -2.59 -12.81
C ILE A 24 -1.24 -2.79 -11.97
N LEU A 25 -0.91 -4.04 -11.60
CA LEU A 25 0.33 -4.34 -10.86
C LEU A 25 1.54 -4.01 -11.74
N ALA A 26 1.50 -4.37 -13.02
CA ALA A 26 2.57 -4.01 -13.95
C ALA A 26 2.70 -2.50 -14.13
N ALA A 27 1.58 -1.76 -14.13
CA ALA A 27 1.64 -0.30 -14.15
C ALA A 27 2.26 0.26 -12.87
N GLN A 28 1.91 -0.27 -11.69
CA GLN A 28 2.45 0.18 -10.41
C GLN A 28 3.96 -0.10 -10.29
N ALA A 29 4.43 -1.28 -10.73
CA ALA A 29 5.82 -1.70 -10.65
C ALA A 29 6.80 -0.78 -11.42
N LEU A 30 6.30 0.10 -12.28
CA LEU A 30 7.11 1.09 -12.99
C LEU A 30 7.55 2.29 -12.14
N PHE A 31 6.91 2.58 -11.01
CA PHE A 31 7.05 3.86 -10.32
C PHE A 31 8.03 3.89 -9.14
N PRO A 32 8.23 2.83 -8.34
CA PRO A 32 9.21 2.88 -7.24
C PRO A 32 10.62 3.25 -7.71
N VAL A 33 11.02 2.75 -8.89
CA VAL A 33 12.30 3.07 -9.56
C VAL A 33 12.43 4.51 -10.05
N THR A 34 11.35 5.30 -10.00
CA THR A 34 11.31 6.70 -10.44
C THR A 34 11.33 7.69 -9.29
N SER A 35 11.17 7.19 -8.05
CA SER A 35 11.03 8.01 -6.86
C SER A 35 12.37 8.19 -6.15
N ALA A 36 12.74 9.44 -5.87
CA ALA A 36 13.93 9.79 -5.11
C ALA A 36 13.86 9.37 -3.63
N THR A 37 12.64 9.18 -3.10
CA THR A 37 12.40 8.70 -1.74
C THR A 37 12.41 7.17 -1.66
N GLU A 38 12.31 6.48 -2.81
CA GLU A 38 12.31 5.02 -2.89
C GLU A 38 13.60 4.51 -3.53
N MET A 39 13.58 4.13 -4.81
CA MET A 39 14.69 3.38 -5.43
C MET A 39 15.60 4.21 -6.34
N ALA A 40 15.20 5.41 -6.77
CA ALA A 40 15.99 6.18 -7.75
C ALA A 40 17.28 6.75 -7.15
N GLY A 41 17.25 7.13 -5.86
CA GLY A 41 18.28 7.92 -5.19
C GLY A 41 18.12 9.43 -5.39
N GLN A 42 19.06 10.19 -4.86
CA GLN A 42 19.07 11.66 -4.92
C GLN A 42 19.89 12.19 -6.09
N MET A 43 19.53 13.38 -6.59
CA MET A 43 20.23 14.03 -7.71
C MET A 43 21.75 14.07 -7.45
N GLY A 44 22.53 13.64 -8.44
CA GLY A 44 23.99 13.58 -8.38
C GLY A 44 24.55 12.22 -7.93
N GLU A 45 23.75 11.35 -7.31
CA GLU A 45 24.23 10.03 -6.85
C GLU A 45 24.43 9.06 -8.00
N ASN A 46 23.50 9.06 -8.97
CA ASN A 46 23.55 8.18 -10.13
C ASN A 46 22.69 8.70 -11.29
N THR A 47 22.83 8.07 -12.47
CA THR A 47 22.11 8.47 -13.69
C THR A 47 20.59 8.39 -13.55
N ILE A 48 20.04 7.38 -12.85
CA ILE A 48 18.60 7.25 -12.64
C ILE A 48 18.07 8.37 -11.76
N ALA A 49 18.78 8.71 -10.68
CA ALA A 49 18.42 9.81 -9.80
C ALA A 49 18.37 11.17 -10.52
N ASN A 50 19.31 11.40 -11.46
CA ASN A 50 19.31 12.62 -12.28
C ASN A 50 18.06 12.69 -13.16
N PHE A 51 17.71 11.60 -13.86
CA PHE A 51 16.48 11.56 -14.67
C PHE A 51 15.21 11.67 -13.80
N ALA A 52 15.20 11.08 -12.60
CA ALA A 52 14.09 11.18 -11.65
C ALA A 52 13.85 12.63 -11.20
N ALA A 53 14.91 13.37 -10.90
CA ALA A 53 14.80 14.78 -10.54
C ALA A 53 14.25 15.67 -11.67
N GLU A 54 14.48 15.27 -12.93
CA GLU A 54 13.92 15.91 -14.13
C GLU A 54 12.53 15.39 -14.51
N LYS A 55 12.00 14.38 -13.78
CA LYS A 55 10.77 13.64 -14.10
C LYS A 55 10.78 13.00 -15.50
N ASP A 56 11.96 12.61 -15.99
CA ASP A 56 12.12 11.93 -17.28
C ASP A 56 11.92 10.41 -17.14
N PHE A 57 10.65 10.00 -17.05
CA PHE A 57 10.27 8.59 -16.93
C PHE A 57 10.82 7.72 -18.06
N THR A 58 10.90 8.25 -19.29
CA THR A 58 11.36 7.49 -20.45
C THR A 58 12.84 7.13 -20.31
N SER A 59 13.67 8.10 -19.93
CA SER A 59 15.10 7.87 -19.73
C SER A 59 15.39 6.93 -18.54
N ILE A 60 14.60 7.01 -17.46
CA ILE A 60 14.70 6.08 -16.32
C ILE A 60 14.47 4.64 -16.80
N TRP A 61 13.34 4.37 -17.42
CA TRP A 61 12.97 3.01 -17.83
C TRP A 61 13.90 2.47 -18.93
N ASN A 62 14.37 3.32 -19.86
CA ASN A 62 15.34 2.91 -20.86
C ASN A 62 16.69 2.53 -20.24
N ALA A 63 17.18 3.32 -19.28
CA ALA A 63 18.43 3.02 -18.58
C ALA A 63 18.34 1.74 -17.74
N LEU A 64 17.19 1.49 -17.11
CA LEU A 64 16.95 0.25 -16.37
C LEU A 64 16.82 -0.97 -17.29
N ALA A 65 16.15 -0.83 -18.44
CA ALA A 65 16.13 -1.88 -19.45
C ALA A 65 17.55 -2.21 -19.94
N GLU A 66 18.40 -1.20 -20.14
CA GLU A 66 19.80 -1.42 -20.51
C GLU A 66 20.60 -2.17 -19.43
N ARG A 67 20.34 -1.88 -18.15
CA ARG A 67 20.94 -2.66 -17.04
C ARG A 67 20.53 -4.13 -17.08
N LEU A 68 19.29 -4.45 -17.45
CA LEU A 68 18.85 -5.85 -17.59
C LEU A 68 19.51 -6.51 -18.80
N ARG A 69 19.60 -5.79 -19.92
CA ARG A 69 20.22 -6.25 -21.17
C ARG A 69 21.71 -6.54 -21.05
N SER A 70 22.41 -5.84 -20.17
CA SER A 70 23.85 -6.03 -19.95
C SER A 70 24.20 -7.31 -19.18
N ILE A 71 23.20 -8.04 -18.67
CA ILE A 71 23.35 -9.31 -17.96
C ILE A 71 22.80 -10.43 -18.85
N PRO A 72 23.65 -11.21 -19.56
CA PRO A 72 23.21 -12.22 -20.52
C PRO A 72 22.23 -13.24 -19.95
N ALA A 73 22.41 -13.61 -18.68
CA ALA A 73 21.51 -14.54 -17.99
C ALA A 73 20.09 -13.97 -17.81
N TYR A 74 19.92 -12.66 -17.55
CA TYR A 74 18.58 -12.06 -17.55
C TYR A 74 17.96 -12.07 -18.94
N VAL A 75 18.72 -11.73 -19.99
CA VAL A 75 18.23 -11.77 -21.37
C VAL A 75 17.68 -13.16 -21.72
N SER A 76 18.42 -14.23 -21.42
CA SER A 76 17.94 -15.60 -21.67
C SER A 76 16.68 -15.96 -20.87
N LEU A 77 16.56 -15.51 -19.62
CA LEU A 77 15.35 -15.72 -18.82
C LEU A 77 14.13 -14.97 -19.40
N PHE A 78 14.31 -13.74 -19.85
CA PHE A 78 13.26 -12.96 -20.49
C PHE A 78 12.84 -13.53 -21.85
N GLU A 79 13.78 -14.02 -22.67
CA GLU A 79 13.47 -14.71 -23.93
C GLU A 79 12.67 -16.00 -23.69
N ALA A 80 12.99 -16.74 -22.62
CA ALA A 80 12.25 -17.94 -22.24
C ALA A 80 10.83 -17.64 -21.74
N ALA A 81 10.66 -16.56 -20.96
CA ALA A 81 9.38 -16.17 -20.37
C ALA A 81 8.45 -15.43 -21.35
N PHE A 82 9.00 -14.64 -22.27
CA PHE A 82 8.25 -13.78 -23.18
C PHE A 82 8.56 -14.12 -24.64
N PRO A 83 7.72 -14.94 -25.32
CA PRO A 83 7.95 -15.36 -26.70
C PRO A 83 8.04 -14.22 -27.71
N LYS A 84 7.64 -12.99 -27.36
CA LYS A 84 7.77 -11.79 -28.20
C LYS A 84 9.20 -11.24 -28.26
N ILE A 85 10.06 -11.63 -27.32
CA ILE A 85 11.48 -11.25 -27.25
C ILE A 85 12.24 -12.33 -28.00
N LYS A 86 12.51 -12.10 -29.29
CA LYS A 86 13.17 -13.10 -30.17
C LYS A 86 14.48 -12.61 -30.78
N ASN A 87 14.70 -11.30 -30.80
CA ASN A 87 15.88 -10.68 -31.41
C ASN A 87 16.91 -10.23 -30.36
N GLY A 88 17.19 -11.06 -29.34
CA GLY A 88 18.18 -10.75 -28.32
C GLY A 88 17.76 -9.62 -27.38
N SER A 89 18.75 -8.96 -26.78
CA SER A 89 18.59 -7.90 -25.79
C SER A 89 17.75 -6.70 -26.24
N ASN A 90 17.75 -6.36 -27.53
CA ASN A 90 17.22 -5.08 -28.02
C ASN A 90 15.70 -4.92 -27.88
N GLU A 91 14.95 -6.02 -27.78
CA GLU A 91 13.49 -6.00 -27.63
C GLU A 91 13.04 -6.00 -26.16
N LEU A 92 13.93 -6.33 -25.22
CA LEU A 92 13.63 -6.32 -23.79
C LEU A 92 13.42 -4.88 -23.31
N THR A 93 12.24 -4.55 -22.80
CA THR A 93 11.92 -3.24 -22.23
C THR A 93 11.67 -3.33 -20.73
N PHE A 94 11.67 -2.20 -20.03
CA PHE A 94 11.33 -2.20 -18.61
C PHE A 94 9.85 -2.53 -18.36
N ALA A 95 8.97 -2.37 -19.36
CA ALA A 95 7.59 -2.85 -19.26
C ALA A 95 7.53 -4.39 -19.15
N ASP A 96 8.48 -5.11 -19.75
CA ASP A 96 8.55 -6.58 -19.61
C ASP A 96 9.01 -6.97 -18.21
N ALA A 97 9.95 -6.23 -17.62
CA ALA A 97 10.32 -6.39 -16.22
C ALA A 97 9.15 -6.11 -15.28
N ALA A 98 8.39 -5.04 -15.54
CA ALA A 98 7.20 -4.70 -14.76
C ALA A 98 6.11 -5.78 -14.88
N ASN A 99 5.89 -6.37 -16.06
CA ASN A 99 4.98 -7.49 -16.23
C ASN A 99 5.48 -8.75 -15.49
N ALA A 100 6.79 -9.01 -15.46
CA ALA A 100 7.36 -10.13 -14.71
C ALA A 100 7.18 -9.96 -13.20
N ILE A 101 7.39 -8.75 -12.67
CA ILE A 101 7.12 -8.40 -11.26
C ILE A 101 5.63 -8.62 -10.95
N ALA A 102 4.73 -8.09 -11.79
CA ALA A 102 3.29 -8.26 -11.62
C ALA A 102 2.86 -9.74 -11.61
N ALA A 103 3.44 -10.57 -12.49
CA ALA A 103 3.17 -11.99 -12.53
C ALA A 103 3.62 -12.68 -11.24
N PHE A 104 4.84 -12.38 -10.76
CA PHE A 104 5.35 -12.86 -9.49
C PHE A 104 4.44 -12.44 -8.33
N GLU A 105 4.09 -11.15 -8.22
CA GLU A 105 3.24 -10.63 -7.15
C GLU A 105 1.87 -11.33 -7.10
N SER A 106 1.24 -11.51 -8.28
CA SER A 106 -0.08 -12.13 -8.41
C SER A 106 -0.12 -13.59 -7.97
N GLN A 107 1.03 -14.28 -8.01
CA GLN A 107 1.14 -15.69 -7.65
C GLN A 107 1.70 -15.87 -6.23
N ALA A 108 2.80 -15.17 -5.91
CA ALA A 108 3.53 -15.33 -4.67
C ALA A 108 2.71 -14.86 -3.46
N PHE A 109 1.99 -13.75 -3.60
CA PHE A 109 1.22 -13.09 -2.52
C PHE A 109 -0.28 -13.41 -2.58
N ARG A 110 -0.65 -14.52 -3.21
CA ARG A 110 -2.01 -15.04 -3.13
C ARG A 110 -2.20 -15.77 -1.80
N PHE A 111 -3.01 -15.17 -0.92
CA PHE A 111 -3.32 -15.67 0.41
C PHE A 111 -4.84 -15.87 0.57
N ASP A 112 -5.29 -17.09 0.32
CA ASP A 112 -6.71 -17.51 0.34
C ASP A 112 -6.94 -18.75 1.22
N ASN A 113 -6.04 -18.99 2.18
CA ASN A 113 -6.07 -20.14 3.07
C ASN A 113 -5.90 -19.79 4.56
N SER A 114 -6.50 -18.69 5.01
CA SER A 114 -6.61 -18.32 6.44
C SER A 114 -7.62 -19.21 7.21
N PRO A 115 -7.60 -19.20 8.56
CA PRO A 115 -8.67 -19.78 9.37
C PRO A 115 -10.08 -19.36 8.94
N PHE A 116 -10.27 -18.08 8.61
CA PHE A 116 -11.54 -17.57 8.09
C PHE A 116 -11.92 -18.21 6.73
N ASP A 117 -10.95 -18.39 5.82
CA ASP A 117 -11.21 -19.07 4.55
C ASP A 117 -11.61 -20.54 4.74
N ALA A 118 -10.99 -21.23 5.70
CA ALA A 118 -11.35 -22.61 6.05
C ALA A 118 -12.75 -22.70 6.65
N PHE A 119 -13.09 -21.78 7.55
CA PHE A 119 -14.44 -21.63 8.10
C PHE A 119 -15.49 -21.43 7.00
N LEU A 120 -15.24 -20.52 6.04
CA LEU A 120 -16.13 -20.30 4.90
C LEU A 120 -16.30 -21.53 3.99
N ARG A 121 -15.34 -22.48 4.01
CA ARG A 121 -15.42 -23.76 3.29
C ARG A 121 -16.08 -24.88 4.10
N GLY A 122 -16.60 -24.58 5.29
CA GLY A 122 -17.35 -25.50 6.13
C GLY A 122 -16.53 -26.21 7.22
N ASP A 123 -15.29 -25.76 7.48
CA ASP A 123 -14.54 -26.20 8.65
C ASP A 123 -14.93 -25.34 9.85
N ASP A 124 -16.00 -25.72 10.54
CA ASP A 124 -16.50 -24.98 11.69
C ASP A 124 -15.45 -24.88 12.82
N ASP A 125 -14.50 -25.79 12.92
CA ASP A 125 -13.48 -25.80 13.97
C ASP A 125 -12.23 -24.97 13.61
N ALA A 126 -12.18 -24.40 12.39
CA ALA A 126 -11.06 -23.57 11.95
C ALA A 126 -10.93 -22.25 12.73
N MET A 127 -12.02 -21.75 13.30
CA MET A 127 -12.05 -20.53 14.10
C MET A 127 -12.49 -20.84 15.54
N THR A 128 -11.83 -20.18 16.49
CA THR A 128 -12.18 -20.13 17.91
C THR A 128 -13.53 -19.43 18.14
N VAL A 129 -14.04 -19.52 19.37
CA VAL A 129 -15.29 -18.85 19.76
C VAL A 129 -15.16 -17.33 19.65
N ASP A 130 -14.07 -16.75 20.16
CA ASP A 130 -13.85 -15.30 20.13
C ASP A 130 -13.70 -14.77 18.70
N GLU A 131 -13.01 -15.51 17.82
CA GLU A 131 -12.91 -15.15 16.40
C GLU A 131 -14.29 -15.16 15.70
N LYS A 132 -15.18 -16.09 16.03
CA LYS A 132 -16.56 -16.13 15.49
C LYS A 132 -17.44 -15.03 16.08
N MET A 133 -17.25 -14.67 17.35
CA MET A 133 -17.92 -13.53 17.96
C MET A 133 -17.47 -12.23 17.30
N GLY A 134 -16.17 -12.05 17.10
CA GLY A 134 -15.58 -10.93 16.36
C GLY A 134 -16.09 -10.84 14.93
N MET A 135 -16.17 -11.97 14.22
CA MET A 135 -16.76 -12.03 12.89
C MET A 135 -18.23 -11.54 12.90
N SER A 136 -19.00 -11.95 13.91
CA SER A 136 -20.40 -11.54 14.05
C SER A 136 -20.52 -10.03 14.29
N LEU A 137 -19.64 -9.44 15.10
CA LEU A 137 -19.56 -7.99 15.30
C LEU A 137 -19.16 -7.28 13.99
N PHE A 138 -18.14 -7.78 13.31
CA PHE A 138 -17.58 -7.21 12.07
C PHE A 138 -18.63 -7.08 10.95
N TYR A 139 -19.44 -8.13 10.75
CA TYR A 139 -20.54 -8.16 9.78
C TYR A 139 -21.86 -7.58 10.32
N GLY A 140 -21.91 -7.21 11.60
CA GLY A 140 -23.09 -6.74 12.29
C GLY A 140 -22.88 -5.35 12.90
N GLU A 141 -22.90 -5.30 14.23
CA GLU A 141 -22.96 -4.06 15.01
C GLU A 141 -21.78 -3.10 14.79
N ALA A 142 -20.57 -3.64 14.58
CA ALA A 142 -19.37 -2.85 14.32
C ALA A 142 -19.33 -2.23 12.92
N LYS A 143 -20.20 -2.69 11.99
CA LYS A 143 -20.35 -2.19 10.61
C LYS A 143 -19.06 -2.19 9.77
N CYS A 144 -18.00 -2.90 10.17
CA CYS A 144 -16.74 -2.96 9.44
C CYS A 144 -16.94 -3.44 7.99
N ALA A 145 -17.86 -4.40 7.80
CA ALA A 145 -18.20 -4.95 6.49
C ALA A 145 -18.91 -3.96 5.54
N SER A 146 -19.26 -2.74 5.97
CA SER A 146 -19.80 -1.72 5.07
C SER A 146 -18.76 -1.23 4.05
N CYS A 147 -17.48 -1.23 4.42
CA CYS A 147 -16.34 -0.92 3.54
C CYS A 147 -15.45 -2.16 3.31
N HIS A 148 -15.22 -2.97 4.34
CA HIS A 148 -14.36 -4.16 4.26
C HIS A 148 -15.16 -5.42 3.90
N SER A 149 -15.58 -5.51 2.64
CA SER A 149 -16.48 -6.57 2.16
C SER A 149 -15.89 -7.41 1.02
N GLY A 150 -16.60 -8.48 0.67
CA GLY A 150 -16.26 -9.36 -0.44
C GLY A 150 -15.04 -10.25 -0.18
N PRO A 151 -14.57 -10.99 -1.21
CA PRO A 151 -13.52 -12.01 -1.05
C PRO A 151 -12.17 -11.47 -0.53
N PHE A 152 -11.91 -10.18 -0.71
CA PHE A 152 -10.68 -9.52 -0.29
C PHE A 152 -10.86 -8.62 0.95
N LEU A 153 -12.06 -8.53 1.52
CA LEU A 153 -12.36 -7.64 2.65
C LEU A 153 -12.04 -6.17 2.35
N THR A 154 -12.47 -5.72 1.17
CA THR A 154 -12.35 -4.35 0.67
C THR A 154 -13.37 -4.14 -0.45
N ASP A 155 -14.10 -3.03 -0.41
CA ASP A 155 -14.95 -2.53 -1.49
C ASP A 155 -14.16 -1.83 -2.62
N HIS A 156 -12.86 -1.63 -2.40
CA HIS A 156 -11.92 -0.90 -3.27
C HIS A 156 -12.31 0.56 -3.53
N GLN A 157 -13.22 1.12 -2.72
CA GLN A 157 -13.61 2.52 -2.76
C GLN A 157 -12.66 3.37 -1.93
N PHE A 158 -12.93 4.67 -1.90
CA PHE A 158 -12.14 5.65 -1.17
C PHE A 158 -13.00 6.29 -0.08
N HIS A 159 -12.52 6.26 1.16
CA HIS A 159 -13.23 6.80 2.32
C HIS A 159 -12.31 7.65 3.17
N ALA A 160 -12.88 8.68 3.81
CA ALA A 160 -12.19 9.48 4.80
C ALA A 160 -12.59 9.00 6.20
N THR A 161 -11.58 8.64 6.99
CA THR A 161 -11.74 8.04 8.33
C THR A 161 -11.13 8.90 9.41
N ALA A 162 -10.88 10.18 9.15
CA ALA A 162 -10.17 11.10 10.05
C ALA A 162 -8.81 10.58 10.53
N MET A 163 -8.09 9.84 9.67
CA MET A 163 -6.77 9.31 9.98
C MET A 163 -5.82 10.46 10.38
N PRO A 164 -5.10 10.35 11.51
CA PRO A 164 -4.03 11.29 11.84
C PRO A 164 -3.08 11.46 10.66
N GLN A 165 -2.55 12.67 10.48
CA GLN A 165 -1.62 13.00 9.40
C GLN A 165 -0.24 13.24 10.02
N ILE A 166 0.64 12.26 9.93
CA ILE A 166 1.99 12.34 10.50
C ILE A 166 3.08 12.35 9.44
N GLY A 167 4.24 12.89 9.80
CA GLY A 167 5.43 12.81 8.98
C GLY A 167 5.55 13.93 7.93
N PRO A 168 6.27 13.70 6.81
CA PRO A 168 6.63 14.75 5.88
C PRO A 168 5.46 15.29 5.04
N GLY A 169 4.34 14.56 4.98
CA GLY A 169 3.16 14.97 4.21
C GLY A 169 3.33 14.94 2.70
N LYS A 170 2.37 15.55 1.99
CA LYS A 170 2.42 15.73 0.53
C LYS A 170 2.36 17.19 0.07
N ASN A 171 2.62 18.14 0.98
CA ASN A 171 2.55 19.58 0.72
C ASN A 171 1.16 20.08 0.30
N HIS A 172 0.11 19.50 0.87
CA HIS A 172 -1.26 19.99 0.72
C HIS A 172 -1.73 20.72 1.97
N GLY A 173 -2.96 21.26 1.93
CA GLY A 173 -3.67 21.80 3.09
C GLY A 173 -3.11 23.09 3.66
N THR A 174 -3.61 23.48 4.84
CA THR A 174 -3.27 24.73 5.51
C THR A 174 -1.94 24.65 6.23
N SER A 175 -1.59 23.46 6.75
CA SER A 175 -0.31 23.25 7.42
C SER A 175 0.84 23.04 6.42
N GLY A 176 0.51 22.71 5.17
CA GLY A 176 1.48 22.37 4.13
C GLY A 176 2.08 20.98 4.33
N ARG A 177 1.44 20.12 5.12
CA ARG A 177 1.89 18.76 5.47
C ARG A 177 0.80 17.71 5.33
N GLU A 178 -0.38 18.09 4.90
CA GLU A 178 -1.48 17.17 4.69
C GLU A 178 -1.25 16.30 3.44
N ASP A 179 -1.77 15.07 3.49
CA ASP A 179 -1.99 14.22 2.32
C ASP A 179 -3.50 14.20 1.98
N PHE A 180 -3.88 14.88 0.91
CA PHE A 180 -5.26 14.89 0.43
C PHE A 180 -5.69 13.55 -0.19
N GLY A 181 -4.80 12.56 -0.34
CA GLY A 181 -5.13 11.23 -0.82
C GLY A 181 -5.81 11.28 -2.20
N ARG A 182 -7.05 10.80 -2.28
CA ARG A 182 -7.84 10.80 -3.51
C ARG A 182 -8.02 12.19 -4.11
N GLY A 183 -8.22 13.22 -3.27
CA GLY A 183 -8.42 14.61 -3.68
C GLY A 183 -7.25 15.19 -4.49
N ALA A 184 -6.02 14.76 -4.18
CA ALA A 184 -4.83 15.16 -4.94
C ALA A 184 -4.83 14.63 -6.39
N ILE A 185 -5.63 13.59 -6.68
CA ILE A 185 -5.74 12.97 -8.00
C ILE A 185 -6.99 13.46 -8.75
N THR A 186 -8.10 13.68 -8.03
CA THR A 186 -9.36 14.12 -8.64
C THR A 186 -9.45 15.63 -8.80
N GLU A 187 -8.65 16.38 -8.02
CA GLU A 187 -8.72 17.83 -7.88
C GLU A 187 -10.09 18.31 -7.35
N ASP A 188 -10.85 17.41 -6.72
CA ASP A 188 -12.12 17.70 -6.04
C ASP A 188 -11.90 17.74 -4.53
N ALA A 189 -12.19 18.88 -3.91
CA ALA A 189 -12.06 19.05 -2.46
C ALA A 189 -12.95 18.08 -1.67
N ALA A 190 -14.07 17.60 -2.25
CA ALA A 190 -14.92 16.61 -1.62
C ALA A 190 -14.27 15.22 -1.51
N ASP A 191 -13.14 14.99 -2.20
CA ASP A 191 -12.35 13.77 -2.13
C ASP A 191 -11.08 13.90 -1.28
N ASN A 192 -10.84 15.07 -0.66
CA ASN A 192 -9.73 15.24 0.26
C ASN A 192 -9.81 14.24 1.42
N TYR A 193 -8.64 13.74 1.83
CA TYR A 193 -8.45 12.79 2.93
C TYR A 193 -9.10 11.42 2.72
N LYS A 194 -9.64 11.15 1.53
CA LYS A 194 -10.14 9.80 1.21
C LYS A 194 -8.98 8.92 0.74
N PHE A 195 -8.84 7.77 1.38
CA PHE A 195 -7.88 6.75 1.00
C PHE A 195 -8.61 5.48 0.60
N ARG A 196 -7.97 4.68 -0.27
CA ARG A 196 -8.57 3.43 -0.74
C ARG A 196 -8.70 2.46 0.43
N THR A 197 -9.85 1.84 0.62
CA THR A 197 -10.04 0.75 1.58
C THR A 197 -9.00 -0.35 1.31
N PRO A 198 -8.09 -0.66 2.27
CA PRO A 198 -7.15 -1.75 2.10
C PRO A 198 -7.84 -3.10 2.33
N SER A 199 -7.28 -4.16 1.73
CA SER A 199 -7.62 -5.53 2.09
C SER A 199 -7.25 -5.79 3.55
N LEU A 200 -8.10 -6.49 4.30
CA LEU A 200 -7.78 -6.93 5.67
C LEU A 200 -7.13 -8.31 5.75
N ARG A 201 -6.93 -8.99 4.62
CA ARG A 201 -6.15 -10.24 4.60
C ARG A 201 -4.74 -9.99 5.12
N ASN A 202 -4.28 -10.82 6.05
CA ASN A 202 -3.00 -10.68 6.75
C ASN A 202 -2.79 -9.35 7.50
N VAL A 203 -3.85 -8.61 7.83
CA VAL A 203 -3.72 -7.29 8.51
C VAL A 203 -2.92 -7.37 9.80
N ALA A 204 -2.96 -8.50 10.51
CA ALA A 204 -2.21 -8.74 11.73
C ALA A 204 -0.67 -8.77 11.55
N LEU A 205 -0.18 -8.88 10.32
CA LEU A 205 1.25 -8.98 9.99
C LEU A 205 1.82 -7.71 9.32
N THR A 206 0.98 -6.72 9.02
CA THR A 206 1.34 -5.60 8.14
C THR A 206 1.35 -4.25 8.86
N GLY A 207 1.58 -4.26 10.17
CA GLY A 207 1.81 -3.03 10.92
C GLY A 207 3.10 -2.32 10.48
N PRO A 208 3.26 -1.02 10.79
CA PRO A 208 2.24 -0.15 11.39
C PRO A 208 1.07 0.14 10.44
N TRP A 209 -0.08 0.55 10.99
CA TRP A 209 -1.34 0.74 10.27
C TRP A 209 -1.69 2.22 10.05
N GLY A 210 -2.56 2.45 9.06
CA GLY A 210 -2.82 3.78 8.48
C GLY A 210 -2.01 3.98 7.21
N HIS A 211 -2.44 4.91 6.35
CA HIS A 211 -1.75 5.19 5.08
C HIS A 211 -0.32 5.76 5.27
N ASP A 212 -0.05 6.31 6.45
CA ASP A 212 1.20 6.93 6.89
C ASP A 212 1.84 6.19 8.08
N GLY A 213 1.29 5.04 8.48
CA GLY A 213 1.83 4.23 9.59
C GLY A 213 1.61 4.83 10.98
N ALA A 214 0.53 5.59 11.17
CA ALA A 214 0.18 6.21 12.44
C ALA A 214 0.11 5.24 13.63
N PHE A 215 -0.46 4.05 13.45
CA PHE A 215 -0.72 3.13 14.57
C PHE A 215 0.26 1.97 14.61
N SER A 216 0.92 1.73 15.74
CA SER A 216 1.82 0.57 15.92
C SER A 216 1.14 -0.65 16.53
N ASP A 217 -0.11 -0.52 16.95
CA ASP A 217 -0.92 -1.59 17.52
C ASP A 217 -2.24 -1.79 16.74
N LEU A 218 -2.60 -3.05 16.47
CA LEU A 218 -3.78 -3.41 15.68
C LEU A 218 -5.08 -3.04 16.40
N LYS A 219 -5.11 -3.17 17.73
CA LYS A 219 -6.28 -2.81 18.53
C LYS A 219 -6.51 -1.31 18.51
N GLU A 220 -5.44 -0.51 18.53
CA GLU A 220 -5.53 0.95 18.52
C GLU A 220 -6.08 1.49 17.20
N ILE A 221 -5.69 0.92 16.06
CA ILE A 221 -6.35 1.26 14.78
C ILE A 221 -7.81 0.80 14.75
N VAL A 222 -8.17 -0.33 15.36
CA VAL A 222 -9.59 -0.77 15.48
C VAL A 222 -10.39 0.22 16.33
N ILE A 223 -9.85 0.66 17.47
CA ILE A 223 -10.47 1.70 18.32
C ILE A 223 -10.66 3.00 17.54
N HIS A 224 -9.65 3.40 16.76
CA HIS A 224 -9.78 4.56 15.88
C HIS A 224 -10.91 4.38 14.86
N GLN A 225 -11.04 3.22 14.21
CA GLN A 225 -12.14 2.99 13.25
C GLN A 225 -13.53 2.92 13.91
N LEU A 226 -13.61 2.56 15.19
CA LEU A 226 -14.88 2.54 15.93
C LEU A 226 -15.35 3.95 16.30
N ASN A 227 -14.44 4.86 16.64
CA ASN A 227 -14.75 6.26 16.92
C ASN A 227 -13.61 7.19 16.51
N PRO A 228 -13.56 7.59 15.22
CA PRO A 228 -12.44 8.39 14.73
C PRO A 228 -12.33 9.78 15.35
N PHE A 229 -13.44 10.35 15.80
CA PHE A 229 -13.45 11.70 16.39
C PHE A 229 -12.73 11.71 17.74
N ASP A 230 -13.06 10.79 18.64
CA ASP A 230 -12.36 10.69 19.93
C ASP A 230 -10.92 10.24 19.72
N ALA A 231 -10.67 9.29 18.82
CA ALA A 231 -9.32 8.82 18.55
C ALA A 231 -8.42 9.89 17.94
N LEU A 232 -8.96 10.79 17.11
CA LEU A 232 -8.22 11.94 16.58
C LEU A 232 -7.97 13.00 17.67
N ALA A 233 -8.99 13.31 18.48
CA ALA A 233 -8.89 14.32 19.54
C ALA A 233 -7.92 13.93 20.66
N TYR A 234 -7.82 12.63 20.96
CA TYR A 234 -6.97 12.10 22.03
C TYR A 234 -5.87 11.18 21.51
N TYR A 235 -5.41 11.43 20.28
CA TYR A 235 -4.41 10.59 19.63
C TYR A 235 -3.12 10.44 20.46
N ASP A 236 -2.73 9.20 20.72
CA ASP A 236 -1.50 8.88 21.44
C ASP A 236 -0.28 9.03 20.52
N ARG A 237 0.49 10.10 20.75
CA ARG A 237 1.70 10.41 19.97
C ARG A 237 2.84 9.41 20.14
N THR A 238 2.71 8.42 21.02
CA THR A 238 3.67 7.32 21.15
C THR A 238 3.42 6.16 20.18
N GLN A 239 2.27 6.17 19.49
CA GLN A 239 1.90 5.13 18.52
C GLN A 239 2.83 5.07 17.30
N PRO A 240 3.20 6.20 16.62
CA PRO A 240 4.03 6.12 15.44
C PRO A 240 5.46 5.65 15.73
N VAL A 241 5.96 4.70 14.93
CA VAL A 241 7.37 4.28 14.99
C VAL A 241 8.21 5.16 14.05
N LEU A 242 8.56 6.35 14.52
CA LEU A 242 9.34 7.32 13.75
C LEU A 242 10.84 7.17 14.02
N THR A 243 11.65 7.45 12.98
CA THR A 243 13.10 7.50 13.15
C THR A 243 13.47 8.81 13.85
N GLY A 244 13.96 8.73 15.09
CA GLY A 244 14.35 9.90 15.86
C GLY A 244 15.48 10.69 15.20
N ARG A 245 15.15 11.86 14.66
CA ARG A 245 16.13 12.88 14.28
C ARG A 245 15.56 14.25 14.62
N SER A 246 16.32 15.04 15.37
CA SER A 246 15.85 16.33 15.87
C SER A 246 15.41 17.31 14.77
N ASP A 247 15.88 17.16 13.53
CA ASP A 247 15.46 17.96 12.38
C ASP A 247 14.10 17.52 11.79
N LEU A 248 13.70 16.26 12.00
CA LEU A 248 12.44 15.67 11.55
C LEU A 248 11.36 15.67 12.63
N ASP A 249 11.75 15.42 13.88
CA ASP A 249 10.80 15.27 14.99
C ASP A 249 9.88 16.49 15.14
N ALA A 250 10.37 17.69 14.84
CA ALA A 250 9.60 18.93 14.92
C ALA A 250 8.64 19.14 13.73
N ILE A 251 8.86 18.49 12.60
CA ILE A 251 8.03 18.66 11.39
C ILE A 251 6.97 17.57 11.25
N ASP A 252 7.19 16.39 11.85
CA ASP A 252 6.28 15.24 11.74
C ASP A 252 4.90 15.49 12.35
N TRP A 253 4.77 16.49 13.23
CA TRP A 253 3.54 16.83 13.93
C TRP A 253 2.86 18.10 13.43
N ILE A 254 3.41 18.78 12.43
CA ILE A 254 2.88 20.09 11.97
C ILE A 254 1.40 20.00 11.57
N ALA A 255 0.98 18.95 10.86
CA ALA A 255 -0.42 18.79 10.48
C ALA A 255 -1.33 18.53 11.69
N MET A 256 -0.85 17.76 12.68
CA MET A 256 -1.60 17.46 13.90
C MET A 256 -1.58 18.58 14.95
N ASP A 257 -0.66 19.54 14.84
CA ASP A 257 -0.59 20.75 15.67
C ASP A 257 -1.39 21.92 15.07
N ASP A 258 -1.78 21.84 13.80
CA ASP A 258 -2.65 22.81 13.13
C ASP A 258 -4.13 22.46 13.39
N ALA A 259 -4.78 23.25 14.26
CA ALA A 259 -6.18 23.05 14.61
C ALA A 259 -7.13 23.10 13.40
N VAL A 260 -6.82 23.91 12.37
CA VAL A 260 -7.65 23.99 11.16
C VAL A 260 -7.51 22.72 10.34
N ALA A 261 -6.30 22.16 10.24
CA ALA A 261 -6.08 20.89 9.56
C ALA A 261 -6.78 19.73 10.28
N VAL A 262 -6.68 19.67 11.61
CA VAL A 262 -7.37 18.66 12.44
C VAL A 262 -8.89 18.77 12.32
N ASP A 263 -9.45 19.97 12.36
CA ASP A 263 -10.88 20.20 12.14
C ASP A 263 -11.31 19.73 10.74
N GLN A 264 -10.50 19.98 9.71
CA GLN A 264 -10.79 19.52 8.35
C GLN A 264 -10.74 17.98 8.20
N LEU A 265 -9.84 17.30 8.91
CA LEU A 265 -9.81 15.83 8.96
C LEU A 265 -11.08 15.27 9.59
N ALA A 266 -11.51 15.87 10.72
CA ALA A 266 -12.74 15.50 11.39
C ALA A 266 -13.97 15.77 10.51
N ASP A 267 -14.07 16.95 9.89
CA ASP A 267 -15.17 17.34 9.01
C ASP A 267 -15.29 16.44 7.76
N ALA A 268 -14.16 15.92 7.26
CA ALA A 268 -14.15 15.01 6.12
C ALA A 268 -14.57 13.57 6.50
N CYS A 269 -14.57 13.21 7.79
CA CYS A 269 -14.84 11.86 8.25
C CYS A 269 -16.22 11.36 7.81
N GLN A 270 -16.28 10.11 7.34
CA GLN A 270 -17.50 9.48 6.85
C GLN A 270 -17.97 8.32 7.74
N ILE A 271 -17.30 8.11 8.88
CA ILE A 271 -17.57 7.03 9.81
C ILE A 271 -18.40 7.56 10.97
N GLU A 272 -19.50 6.87 11.24
CA GLU A 272 -20.34 7.11 12.41
C GLU A 272 -19.80 6.31 13.61
N PRO A 273 -19.63 6.94 14.79
CA PRO A 273 -19.15 6.24 15.98
C PRO A 273 -19.98 5.02 16.36
N VAL A 274 -19.30 3.94 16.73
CA VAL A 274 -19.88 2.72 17.29
C VAL A 274 -19.24 2.48 18.65
N ASN A 275 -20.07 2.29 19.67
CA ASN A 275 -19.61 1.94 21.00
C ASN A 275 -19.65 0.43 21.15
N LEU A 276 -18.51 -0.16 21.50
CA LEU A 276 -18.37 -1.56 21.86
C LEU A 276 -17.70 -1.67 23.21
N GLU A 277 -18.04 -2.71 23.97
CA GLU A 277 -17.35 -3.03 25.22
C GLU A 277 -15.92 -3.52 24.93
N PRO A 278 -14.98 -3.37 25.90
CA PRO A 278 -13.59 -3.79 25.69
C PRO A 278 -13.42 -5.23 25.21
N ASP A 279 -14.22 -6.17 25.73
CA ASP A 279 -14.18 -7.58 25.32
C ASP A 279 -14.66 -7.77 23.86
N GLU A 280 -15.60 -6.95 23.38
CA GLU A 280 -16.08 -6.98 21.99
C GLU A 280 -15.02 -6.45 21.02
N ILE A 281 -14.25 -5.44 21.45
CA ILE A 281 -13.08 -4.95 20.70
C ILE A 281 -12.01 -6.05 20.60
N ASP A 282 -11.74 -6.77 21.70
CA ASP A 282 -10.80 -7.89 21.69
C ASP A 282 -11.26 -9.04 20.79
N GLN A 283 -12.56 -9.29 20.72
CA GLN A 283 -13.14 -10.25 19.77
C GLN A 283 -12.99 -9.80 18.32
N LEU A 284 -13.22 -8.52 18.01
CA LEU A 284 -12.95 -7.96 16.67
C LEU A 284 -11.49 -8.16 16.28
N VAL A 285 -10.56 -7.82 17.18
CA VAL A 285 -9.12 -8.03 16.94
C VAL A 285 -8.82 -9.52 16.73
N SER A 286 -9.41 -10.41 17.53
CA SER A 286 -9.27 -11.86 17.34
C SER A 286 -9.73 -12.28 15.93
N PHE A 287 -10.88 -11.79 15.46
CA PHE A 287 -11.32 -12.04 14.09
C PHE A 287 -10.31 -11.55 13.04
N LEU A 288 -9.68 -10.39 13.23
CA LEU A 288 -8.65 -9.90 12.32
C LEU A 288 -7.40 -10.81 12.28
N TYR A 289 -7.05 -11.48 13.39
CA TYR A 289 -6.01 -12.51 13.40
C TYR A 289 -6.43 -13.75 12.59
N ALA A 290 -7.70 -14.14 12.63
CA ALA A 290 -8.25 -15.25 11.83
C ALA A 290 -8.19 -15.00 10.31
N LEU A 291 -7.90 -13.77 9.87
CA LEU A 291 -7.66 -13.40 8.47
C LEU A 291 -6.22 -13.64 8.00
N THR A 292 -5.37 -14.19 8.88
CA THR A 292 -3.95 -14.45 8.60
C THR A 292 -3.79 -15.81 7.93
N ASP A 293 -3.27 -15.81 6.70
CA ASP A 293 -2.83 -17.03 6.04
C ASP A 293 -1.46 -17.44 6.60
N LEU A 294 -1.36 -18.67 7.10
CA LEU A 294 -0.12 -19.16 7.73
C LEU A 294 1.07 -19.17 6.78
N ARG A 295 0.84 -19.25 5.46
CA ARG A 295 1.93 -19.13 4.46
C ARG A 295 2.58 -17.75 4.49
N ALA A 296 1.86 -16.70 4.91
CA ALA A 296 2.42 -15.36 5.02
C ALA A 296 3.45 -15.22 6.16
N LEU A 297 3.49 -16.17 7.10
CA LEU A 297 4.46 -16.19 8.20
C LEU A 297 5.86 -16.65 7.76
N ASP A 298 5.94 -17.45 6.70
CA ASP A 298 7.21 -17.95 6.14
C ASP A 298 7.13 -18.00 4.62
N MET A 299 7.78 -17.04 3.99
CA MET A 299 7.88 -16.90 2.54
C MET A 299 9.32 -17.15 2.06
N THR A 300 10.10 -17.92 2.80
CA THR A 300 11.48 -18.25 2.40
C THR A 300 11.54 -19.10 1.14
N ASP A 301 10.45 -19.81 0.80
CA ASP A 301 10.31 -20.65 -0.39
C ASP A 301 10.36 -19.87 -1.71
N ILE A 302 9.96 -18.58 -1.69
CA ILE A 302 9.96 -17.72 -2.88
C ILE A 302 11.25 -16.91 -3.03
N ILE A 303 12.18 -16.98 -2.07
CA ILE A 303 13.45 -16.25 -2.11
C ILE A 303 14.49 -17.11 -2.87
N PRO A 304 15.05 -16.65 -3.99
CA PRO A 304 16.05 -17.41 -4.73
C PRO A 304 17.38 -17.47 -3.96
N SER A 305 18.14 -18.55 -4.13
CA SER A 305 19.48 -18.68 -3.50
C SER A 305 20.51 -17.67 -4.04
N SER A 306 20.28 -17.15 -5.24
CA SER A 306 21.14 -16.19 -5.93
C SER A 306 20.38 -15.53 -7.08
N VAL A 307 20.77 -14.31 -7.45
CA VAL A 307 20.23 -13.62 -8.64
C VAL A 307 21.28 -13.54 -9.76
N PRO A 308 20.86 -13.53 -11.05
CA PRO A 308 21.75 -13.42 -12.20
C PRO A 308 22.72 -12.23 -12.19
N SER A 309 22.40 -11.14 -11.49
CA SER A 309 23.29 -9.99 -11.31
C SER A 309 24.47 -10.27 -10.39
N GLY A 310 24.44 -11.35 -9.60
CA GLY A 310 25.43 -11.65 -8.56
C GLY A 310 25.33 -10.76 -7.32
N LEU A 311 24.32 -9.90 -7.24
CA LEU A 311 24.04 -9.13 -6.03
C LEU A 311 23.56 -10.06 -4.90
N PRO A 312 23.85 -9.73 -3.63
CA PRO A 312 23.29 -10.44 -2.49
C PRO A 312 21.75 -10.46 -2.56
N VAL A 313 21.15 -11.59 -2.17
CA VAL A 313 19.69 -11.74 -2.06
C VAL A 313 19.20 -11.49 -0.63
N ALA A 314 20.06 -11.73 0.36
CA ALA A 314 19.84 -11.33 1.74
C ALA A 314 20.74 -10.12 2.04
N ASP A 315 20.17 -9.14 2.73
CA ASP A 315 20.88 -8.00 3.32
C ASP A 315 21.65 -8.40 4.58
#